data_AF-S4ULQ5-F1
#
_entry.id   AF-S4ULQ5-F1
#
_cell.length_a   1.000
_cell.length_b   1.000
_cell.length_c   1.000
_cell.angle_alpha   90.00
_cell.angle_beta   90.00
_cell.angle_gamma   90.00
#
_symmetry.space_group_name_H-M   'P 1'
#
loop_
_entity.id
_entity.type
_entity.pdbx_description
1 polymer ?
#
loop_
_entity_poly.entity_id
_entity_poly.type
_entity_poly.pdbx_seq_one_letter_code
_entity_poly.pdbx_strand_id
1 'polypeptide(L)' 'ETFSYLPPLSDDQIARQVGYIVNNGYTPCLEFSMPEDAYVSSGSSVRFGAVSCNYFDNRYWTLWKLPMF' A
#
# COMPACT_ATOMS: atom_id res chain seq x y z
N GLU A 1 1.78 -8.13 -3.05
CA GLU A 1 2.94 -7.22 -2.92
C GLU A 1 3.94 -7.77 -1.91
N THR A 2 5.04 -7.06 -1.69
CA THR A 2 6.20 -7.47 -0.87
C THR A 2 5.80 -8.23 0.40
N PHE A 3 6.47 -9.37 0.63
CA PHE A 3 6.27 -10.30 1.75
C PHE A 3 4.99 -11.14 1.76
N SER A 4 4.04 -10.96 0.84
CA SER A 4 2.78 -11.73 0.85
C SER A 4 2.92 -13.25 0.57
N TYR A 5 4.10 -13.71 0.16
CA TYR A 5 4.42 -15.14 -0.05
C TYR A 5 5.12 -15.80 1.14
N LEU A 6 5.44 -15.02 2.18
CA LEU A 6 6.01 -15.53 3.43
C LEU A 6 4.90 -15.85 4.44
N PRO A 7 5.18 -16.62 5.50
CA PRO A 7 4.28 -16.71 6.64
C PRO A 7 3.94 -15.32 7.22
N PRO A 8 2.79 -15.15 7.90
CA PRO A 8 2.47 -13.91 8.59
C PRO A 8 3.62 -13.49 9.50
N LEU A 9 4.06 -12.24 9.35
CA LEU A 9 5.18 -11.72 10.14
C LEU A 9 4.80 -11.69 11.62
N SER A 10 5.69 -12.17 12.47
CA SER A 10 5.57 -11.95 13.91
C SER A 10 5.86 -10.50 14.28
N ASP A 11 5.44 -10.08 15.48
CA ASP A 11 5.72 -8.74 16.00
C ASP A 11 7.23 -8.41 15.99
N ASP A 12 8.08 -9.37 16.33
CA ASP A 12 9.54 -9.23 16.26
C ASP A 12 10.05 -8.99 14.83
N GLN A 13 9.46 -9.65 13.84
CA GLN A 13 9.84 -9.48 12.44
C GLN A 13 9.38 -8.11 11.92
N ILE A 14 8.19 -7.65 12.30
CA ILE A 14 7.67 -6.31 11.98
C ILE A 14 8.57 -5.24 12.63
N ALA A 15 8.91 -5.40 13.91
CA ALA A 15 9.80 -4.48 14.62
C ALA A 15 11.17 -4.34 13.95
N ARG A 16 11.71 -5.44 13.38
CA ARG A 16 12.94 -5.39 12.57
C ARG A 16 12.78 -4.59 11.27
N GLN A 17 11.63 -4.67 10.60
CA GLN A 17 11.35 -3.84 9.42
C GLN A 17 11.24 -2.35 9.80
N VAL A 18 10.58 -2.04 10.92
CA VAL A 18 10.56 -0.66 11.46
C VAL A 18 11.97 -0.17 11.78
N GLY A 19 12.79 -1.00 12.43
CA GLY A 19 14.20 -0.70 12.70
C GLY A 19 14.99 -0.44 11.41
N TYR A 20 14.73 -1.19 10.34
CA TYR A 20 15.34 -0.94 9.03
C TYR A 20 14.93 0.43 8.46
N ILE A 21 13.66 0.81 8.53
CA ILE A 21 13.17 2.13 8.08
C ILE A 21 13.90 3.25 8.83
N VAL A 22 13.93 3.18 10.16
CA VAL A 22 14.56 4.19 11.02
C VAL A 22 16.07 4.30 10.76
N ASN A 23 16.76 3.16 10.66
CA ASN A 23 18.22 3.14 10.45
C ASN A 23 18.65 3.72 9.09
N ASN A 24 17.75 3.74 8.10
CA ASN A 24 17.99 4.38 6.80
C ASN A 24 17.51 5.84 6.75
N GLY A 25 16.93 6.37 7.82
CA GLY A 25 16.37 7.73 7.83
C GLY A 25 15.14 7.89 6.94
N TYR A 26 14.40 6.81 6.69
CA TYR A 26 13.17 6.85 5.89
C TYR A 26 11.98 7.27 6.77
N THR A 27 10.99 7.94 6.16
CA THR A 27 9.76 8.36 6.84
C THR A 27 8.71 7.24 6.78
N PRO A 28 8.35 6.62 7.92
CA PRO A 28 7.30 5.61 7.95
C PRO A 28 5.92 6.23 7.73
N CYS A 29 5.02 5.44 7.15
CA CYS A 29 3.63 5.80 6.93
C CYS A 29 2.75 4.56 6.95
N LEU A 30 1.47 4.73 7.26
CA LEU A 30 0.47 3.66 7.27
C LEU A 30 -0.69 4.04 6.35
N GLU A 31 -1.15 3.06 5.58
CA GLU A 31 -2.30 3.17 4.69
C GLU A 31 -3.27 2.02 4.97
N PHE A 32 -4.56 2.25 4.71
CA PHE A 32 -5.61 1.25 4.88
C PHE A 32 -6.71 1.42 3.83
N SER A 33 -7.45 0.34 3.56
CA SER A 33 -8.63 0.35 2.70
C SER A 33 -9.74 -0.50 3.31
N MET A 34 -10.97 -0.32 2.83
CA MET A 34 -12.02 -1.32 3.03
C MET A 34 -11.75 -2.55 2.15
N PRO A 35 -12.29 -3.74 2.49
CA PRO A 35 -12.10 -4.95 1.68
C PRO A 35 -12.54 -4.79 0.22
N GLU A 36 -13.59 -4.02 -0.05
CA GLU A 36 -14.09 -3.79 -1.41
C GLU A 36 -13.07 -3.07 -2.31
N ASP A 37 -12.20 -2.25 -1.70
CA ASP A 37 -11.24 -1.38 -2.39
C ASP A 37 -9.78 -1.87 -2.25
N ALA A 38 -9.55 -3.03 -1.65
CA ALA A 38 -8.20 -3.52 -1.33
C ALA A 38 -7.40 -3.99 -2.55
N TYR A 39 -8.08 -4.30 -3.66
CA TYR A 39 -7.44 -4.84 -4.86
C TYR A 39 -7.68 -3.95 -6.07
N VAL A 40 -6.71 -3.97 -6.98
CA VAL A 40 -6.79 -3.30 -8.28
C VAL A 40 -8.11 -3.59 -8.98
N SER A 41 -8.76 -2.53 -9.46
CA SER A 41 -9.95 -2.64 -10.32
C SER A 41 -9.85 -1.68 -11.51
N SER A 42 -10.86 -1.70 -12.37
CA SER A 42 -10.92 -0.88 -13.59
C SER A 42 -12.27 -0.20 -13.78
N GLY A 43 -13.06 -0.06 -12.71
CA GLY A 43 -14.42 0.50 -12.74
C GLY A 43 -14.51 1.88 -13.38
N SER A 44 -13.52 2.76 -13.13
CA SER A 44 -13.50 4.11 -13.71
C SER A 44 -13.23 4.12 -15.21
N SER A 45 -12.61 3.05 -15.74
CA SER A 45 -12.22 2.96 -17.15
C SER A 45 -13.41 2.98 -18.10
N VAL A 46 -14.63 2.68 -17.62
CA VAL A 46 -15.88 2.80 -18.40
C VAL A 46 -16.11 4.22 -18.93
N ARG A 47 -15.50 5.22 -18.29
CA ARG A 47 -15.62 6.63 -18.67
C ARG A 47 -14.54 7.09 -19.65
N PHE A 48 -13.61 6.22 -20.01
CA PHE A 48 -12.42 6.59 -20.77
C PHE A 48 -12.56 6.24 -22.26
N GLY A 49 -11.80 6.95 -23.11
CA GLY A 49 -11.44 6.48 -24.45
C GLY A 49 -10.28 5.47 -24.39
N ALA A 50 -9.49 5.36 -25.47
CA ALA A 50 -8.31 4.49 -25.54
C ALA A 50 -7.09 5.05 -24.76
N VAL A 51 -7.28 5.36 -23.47
CA VAL A 51 -6.28 6.02 -22.60
C VAL A 51 -6.11 5.33 -21.25
N SER A 52 -6.59 4.09 -21.09
CA SER A 52 -6.49 3.33 -19.84
C SER A 52 -5.14 2.63 -19.62
N CYS A 53 -4.16 2.81 -20.51
CA CYS A 53 -2.83 2.22 -20.38
C CYS A 53 -2.21 2.57 -19.01
N ASN A 54 -1.89 1.56 -18.22
CA ASN A 54 -1.36 1.68 -16.85
C ASN A 54 -2.26 2.47 -15.87
N TYR A 55 -3.53 2.65 -16.21
CA TYR A 55 -4.54 3.12 -15.27
C TYR A 55 -5.18 1.94 -14.57
N PHE A 56 -5.20 2.01 -13.25
CA PHE A 56 -5.83 1.03 -12.37
C PHE A 56 -6.43 1.79 -11.20
N ASP A 57 -7.71 1.54 -10.91
CA ASP A 57 -8.36 1.98 -9.68
C ASP A 57 -7.74 1.22 -8.49
N ASN A 58 -7.95 1.75 -7.27
CA ASN A 58 -7.56 1.09 -6.02
C ASN A 58 -6.05 0.88 -5.81
N ARG A 59 -5.21 1.59 -6.57
CA ARG A 59 -3.77 1.70 -6.28
C ARG A 59 -3.46 2.59 -5.08
N TYR A 60 -4.30 3.60 -4.84
CA TYR A 60 -4.17 4.50 -3.70
C TYR A 60 -5.09 4.04 -2.58
N TRP A 61 -4.57 4.04 -1.36
CA TRP A 61 -5.30 3.72 -0.13
C TRP A 61 -5.45 4.96 0.76
N THR A 62 -6.28 4.85 1.81
CA THR A 62 -6.51 5.96 2.74
C THR A 62 -5.34 6.09 3.70
N LEU A 63 -4.80 7.30 3.81
CA LEU A 63 -3.72 7.64 4.72
C LEU A 63 -4.19 7.58 6.19
N TRP A 64 -3.42 6.91 7.05
CA TRP A 64 -3.61 6.98 8.49
C TRP A 64 -2.81 8.15 9.08
N LYS A 65 -3.53 9.18 9.55
CA LYS A 65 -2.95 10.43 10.08
C LYS A 65 -2.07 11.14 9.04
N LEU A 66 -0.75 11.12 9.22
CA LEU A 66 0.27 11.77 8.38
C LEU A 66 1.55 10.91 8.40
N PRO A 67 2.46 11.06 7.41
CA PRO A 67 3.81 10.51 7.49
C PRO A 67 4.52 10.94 8.78
N MET A 68 5.31 10.04 9.36
CA MET A 68 5.94 10.23 10.67
C MET A 68 7.33 10.86 10.51
N PHE A 69 7.39 12.18 10.32
CA PHE A 69 8.64 12.95 10.17
C PHE A 69 9.42 13.10 11.48
#